data_AF-A0A7Y4XBG1-F1
#
_entry.id   AF-A0A7Y4XBG1-F1
#
_cell.length_a   1.000
_cell.length_b   1.000
_cell.length_c   1.000
_cell.angle_alpha   90.00
_cell.angle_beta   90.00
_cell.angle_gamma   90.00
#
_symmetry.space_group_name_H-M   'P 1'
#
loop_
_entity.id
_entity.type
_entity.pdbx_description
1 polymer ?
#
loop_
_entity_poly.entity_id
_entity_poly.type
_entity_poly.pdbx_seq_one_letter_code
_entity_poly.pdbx_strand_id
1 'polypeptide(L)'
;MKQLFERNGCVRVPNAERRAARNGVRYKKGYEVRFSLADEDELEATLRALYRLDFTPGQPYIKHRQIIQPLYGRAQLERFCELIGYDWRAR
;
A
#
# COMPACT_ATOMS: atom_id res chain seq x y z
N MET A 1 -10.25 7.16 -5.58
CA MET A 1 -8.96 6.56 -5.20
C MET A 1 -7.82 7.56 -5.09
N LYS A 2 -7.59 8.46 -6.06
CA LYS A 2 -6.51 9.46 -5.98
C LYS A 2 -6.53 10.32 -4.71
N GLN A 3 -7.65 10.99 -4.41
CA GLN A 3 -7.80 11.79 -3.18
C GLN A 3 -7.61 10.99 -1.88
N LEU A 4 -8.10 9.73 -1.85
CA LEU A 4 -7.91 8.83 -0.71
C LEU A 4 -6.42 8.51 -0.49
N PHE A 5 -5.70 8.25 -1.58
CA PHE A 5 -4.27 7.97 -1.55
C PHE A 5 -3.44 9.21 -1.18
N GLU A 6 -3.80 10.40 -1.68
CA GLU A 6 -3.13 11.65 -1.32
C GLU A 6 -3.30 11.99 0.16
N ARG A 7 -4.48 11.70 0.72
CA ARG A 7 -4.77 11.95 2.15
C ARG A 7 -3.97 11.02 3.06
N ASN A 8 -4.02 9.72 2.77
CA ASN A 8 -3.71 8.67 3.75
C ASN A 8 -2.88 7.50 3.18
N GLY A 9 -2.46 7.59 1.92
CA GLY A 9 -1.77 6.55 1.19
C GLY A 9 -0.25 6.66 1.26
N CYS A 10 0.44 5.53 1.34
CA CYS A 10 1.87 5.49 1.03
C CYS A 10 2.23 4.23 0.23
N VAL A 11 3.14 4.40 -0.73
CA VAL A 11 3.77 3.30 -1.46
C VAL A 11 5.06 2.91 -0.73
N ARG A 12 5.22 1.61 -0.51
CA ARG A 12 6.44 1.00 0.01
C ARG A 12 7.03 0.10 -1.05
N VAL A 13 8.27 0.37 -1.40
CA VAL A 13 9.06 -0.43 -2.32
C VAL A 13 10.25 -1.06 -1.60
N PRO A 14 10.71 -2.24 -2.03
CA PRO A 14 11.96 -2.79 -1.54
C PRO A 14 13.10 -1.83 -1.88
N ASN A 15 13.97 -1.54 -0.91
CA ASN A 15 15.18 -0.78 -1.17
C ASN A 15 16.28 -1.78 -1.61
N ALA A 16 16.81 -1.59 -2.81
CA ALA A 16 17.76 -2.50 -3.43
C ALA A 16 19.08 -2.59 -2.64
N GLU A 17 19.61 -1.46 -2.18
CA GLU A 17 20.85 -1.39 -1.39
C GLU A 17 20.71 -2.14 -0.06
N ARG A 18 19.57 -1.97 0.63
CA ARG A 18 19.28 -2.68 1.89
C ARG A 18 19.07 -4.18 1.70
N ARG A 19 18.63 -4.62 0.51
CA ARG A 19 18.57 -6.05 0.15
C ARG A 19 19.94 -6.62 -0.19
N ALA A 20 20.82 -5.84 -0.81
CA ALA A 20 22.17 -6.24 -1.17
C ALA A 20 23.15 -6.23 0.02
N ALA A 21 22.86 -5.46 1.08
CA ALA A 21 23.69 -5.41 2.27
C ALA A 21 23.84 -6.77 2.96
N ARG A 22 24.91 -6.93 3.76
CA ARG A 22 25.25 -8.19 4.48
C ARG A 22 24.12 -8.75 5.37
N ASN A 23 23.19 -7.89 5.81
CA ASN A 23 22.02 -8.25 6.61
C ASN A 23 20.71 -8.28 5.79
N GLY A 24 20.78 -8.23 4.45
CA GLY A 24 19.63 -8.11 3.55
C GLY A 24 18.63 -9.25 3.65
N VAL A 25 19.07 -10.43 4.11
CA VAL A 25 18.20 -11.58 4.45
C VAL A 25 17.15 -11.23 5.52
N ARG A 26 17.45 -10.28 6.41
CA ARG A 26 16.50 -9.77 7.43
C ARG A 26 15.56 -8.69 6.87
N TYR A 27 15.84 -8.12 5.70
CA TYR A 27 15.01 -7.09 5.08
C TYR A 27 13.85 -7.73 4.30
N LYS A 28 12.70 -7.86 4.96
CA LYS A 28 11.50 -8.52 4.42
C LYS A 28 10.48 -7.58 3.75
N LYS A 29 10.84 -6.32 3.49
CA LYS A 29 9.89 -5.36 2.89
C LYS A 29 9.66 -5.70 1.42
N GLY A 30 8.39 -5.94 1.07
CA GLY A 30 7.93 -6.13 -0.29
C GLY A 30 7.34 -4.86 -0.92
N TYR A 31 6.77 -5.03 -2.10
CA TYR A 31 5.93 -4.03 -2.76
C TYR A 31 4.58 -3.95 -2.06
N GLU A 32 4.20 -2.77 -1.60
CA GLU A 32 2.97 -2.54 -0.84
C GLU A 32 2.41 -1.14 -1.11
N VAL A 33 1.11 -1.03 -1.33
CA VAL A 33 0.37 0.22 -1.15
C VAL A 33 -0.33 0.13 0.20
N ARG A 34 -0.22 1.18 1.01
CA ARG A 34 -0.80 1.22 2.35
C ARG A 34 -1.75 2.38 2.47
N PHE A 35 -2.96 2.13 2.95
CA PHE A 35 -3.89 3.17 3.40
C PHE A 35 -3.92 3.20 4.93
N SER A 36 -3.75 4.39 5.51
CA SER A 36 -3.84 4.60 6.97
C SER A 36 -5.17 5.28 7.28
N LEU A 37 -6.09 4.54 7.86
CA LEU A 37 -7.50 4.90 7.99
C LEU A 37 -7.82 5.23 9.45
N ALA A 38 -8.74 6.16 9.67
CA ALA A 38 -9.07 6.65 11.00
C ALA A 38 -10.00 5.69 11.76
N ASP A 39 -10.93 5.04 11.06
CA ASP A 39 -12.02 4.27 11.64
C ASP A 39 -12.51 3.16 10.69
N GLU A 40 -13.50 2.40 11.15
CA GLU A 40 -14.08 1.28 10.41
C GLU A 40 -14.89 1.74 9.18
N ASP A 41 -15.49 2.92 9.22
CA ASP A 41 -16.23 3.49 8.09
C ASP A 41 -15.27 3.81 6.92
N GLU A 42 -14.11 4.41 7.21
CA GLU A 42 -13.05 4.61 6.22
C GLU A 42 -12.51 3.28 5.68
N LEU A 43 -12.37 2.26 6.52
CA LEU A 43 -11.97 0.91 6.11
C LEU A 43 -12.97 0.31 5.11
N GLU A 44 -14.26 0.32 5.45
CA GLU A 44 -15.29 -0.25 4.60
C GLU A 44 -15.38 0.48 3.26
N ALA A 45 -15.37 1.81 3.28
CA ALA A 45 -15.38 2.62 2.06
C ALA A 45 -14.17 2.32 1.17
N THR A 46 -12.99 2.17 1.77
CA THR A 46 -11.75 1.82 1.08
C THR A 46 -11.83 0.42 0.47
N LEU A 47 -12.25 -0.58 1.23
CA LEU A 47 -12.42 -1.96 0.75
C LEU A 47 -13.41 -2.04 -0.41
N ARG A 48 -14.58 -1.42 -0.27
CA ARG A 48 -15.60 -1.37 -1.33
C ARG A 48 -15.04 -0.73 -2.61
N ALA A 49 -14.20 0.29 -2.51
CA ALA A 49 -13.57 0.93 -3.67
C ALA A 49 -12.50 0.03 -4.30
N LEU A 50 -11.69 -0.64 -3.49
CA LEU A 50 -10.66 -1.57 -3.96
C LEU A 50 -11.25 -2.78 -4.67
N TYR A 51 -12.29 -3.40 -4.11
CA TYR A 51 -12.97 -4.54 -4.75
C TYR A 51 -13.69 -4.15 -6.04
N ARG A 52 -14.33 -2.97 -6.10
CA ARG A 52 -14.93 -2.45 -7.34
C ARG A 52 -13.94 -2.21 -8.47
N LEU A 53 -12.66 -2.10 -8.13
CA LEU A 53 -11.56 -1.92 -9.06
C LEU A 53 -10.75 -3.23 -9.23
N ASP A 54 -11.26 -4.39 -8.81
CA ASP A 54 -10.60 -5.69 -8.92
C ASP A 54 -9.23 -5.77 -8.24
N PHE A 55 -9.02 -5.01 -7.16
CA PHE A 55 -7.87 -5.24 -6.28
C PHE A 55 -8.18 -6.32 -5.25
N THR A 56 -7.11 -6.96 -4.78
CA THR A 56 -7.14 -7.96 -3.70
C THR A 56 -6.43 -7.40 -2.47
N PRO A 57 -7.14 -6.60 -1.66
CA PRO A 57 -6.61 -6.09 -0.40
C PRO A 57 -6.18 -7.21 0.54
N GLY A 58 -5.07 -6.99 1.24
CA GLY A 58 -4.64 -7.87 2.33
C GLY A 58 -5.47 -7.66 3.60
N GLN A 59 -5.20 -8.45 4.63
CA GLN A 59 -5.90 -8.32 5.91
C GLN A 59 -5.61 -6.93 6.54
N PRO A 60 -6.65 -6.15 6.93
CA PRO A 60 -6.45 -4.93 7.69
C PRO A 60 -5.93 -5.23 9.10
N TYR A 61 -5.17 -4.28 9.67
CA TYR A 61 -4.64 -4.42 11.03
C TYR A 61 -4.50 -3.05 11.72
N ILE A 62 -4.56 -3.06 13.05
CA ILE A 62 -4.41 -1.84 13.84
C ILE A 62 -2.93 -1.46 13.99
N LYS A 63 -2.61 -0.20 13.74
CA LYS A 63 -1.30 0.39 14.04
C LYS A 63 -1.51 1.71 14.78
N HIS A 64 -1.12 1.74 16.06
CA HIS A 64 -1.42 2.85 16.97
C HIS A 64 -2.93 3.13 17.03
N ARG A 65 -3.37 4.31 16.58
CA ARG A 65 -4.78 4.74 16.55
C ARG A 65 -5.38 4.68 15.14
N GLN A 66 -4.73 3.98 14.20
CA GLN A 66 -5.17 3.91 12.81
C GLN A 66 -5.34 2.46 12.38
N ILE A 67 -6.25 2.24 11.45
CA ILE A 67 -6.43 0.97 10.74
C ILE A 67 -5.60 1.02 9.47
N ILE A 68 -4.75 0.03 9.28
CA ILE A 68 -3.92 -0.09 8.09
C ILE A 68 -4.55 -1.08 7.13
N GLN A 69 -4.89 -0.62 5.93
CA GLN A 69 -5.33 -1.47 4.84
C GLN A 69 -4.20 -1.62 3.81
N PRO A 70 -3.55 -2.80 3.70
CA PRO A 70 -2.51 -3.04 2.71
C PRO A 70 -3.06 -3.56 1.37
N LEU A 71 -2.37 -3.23 0.27
CA LEU A 71 -2.37 -3.95 -0.99
C LEU A 71 -0.97 -4.52 -1.20
N TYR A 72 -0.83 -5.84 -1.25
CA TYR A 72 0.46 -6.50 -1.39
C TYR A 72 0.77 -6.89 -2.83
N GLY A 73 2.05 -6.88 -3.16
CA GLY A 73 2.56 -7.40 -4.41
C GLY A 73 2.81 -6.32 -5.45
N ARG A 74 3.80 -6.58 -6.31
CA ARG A 74 4.27 -5.64 -7.31
C ARG A 74 3.18 -5.29 -8.33
N ALA A 75 2.47 -6.30 -8.84
CA ALA A 75 1.42 -6.10 -9.82
C ALA A 75 0.29 -5.20 -9.32
N GLN A 76 -0.16 -5.40 -8.06
CA GLN A 76 -1.18 -4.55 -7.45
C GLN A 76 -0.69 -3.11 -7.27
N LEU A 77 0.57 -2.95 -6.82
CA LEU A 77 1.18 -1.62 -6.68
C LEU A 77 1.29 -0.90 -8.03
N GLU A 78 1.81 -1.57 -9.06
CA GLU A 78 1.97 -0.99 -10.40
C GLU A 78 0.63 -0.55 -10.98
N ARG A 79 -0.37 -1.45 -10.97
CA ARG A 79 -1.73 -1.15 -11.44
C ARG A 79 -2.40 -0.03 -10.65
N PHE A 80 -2.21 -0.02 -9.32
CA PHE A 80 -2.75 1.05 -8.48
C PHE A 80 -2.13 2.40 -8.82
N CYS A 81 -0.80 2.45 -8.95
CA CYS A 81 -0.06 3.66 -9.27
C CYS A 81 -0.42 4.21 -10.65
N GLU A 82 -0.56 3.33 -11.65
CA GLU A 82 -1.04 3.68 -12.99
C GLU A 82 -2.44 4.30 -12.94
N LEU A 83 -3.37 3.66 -12.22
CA LEU A 83 -4.74 4.14 -12.07
C LEU A 83 -4.83 5.57 -11.51
N ILE A 84 -3.93 5.94 -10.59
CA ILE A 84 -3.95 7.27 -9.95
C ILE A 84 -2.95 8.25 -10.57
N GLY A 85 -2.18 7.85 -11.58
CA GLY A 85 -1.14 8.66 -12.20
C GLY A 85 0.05 8.96 -11.26
N TYR A 86 0.38 8.05 -10.35
CA TYR A 86 1.47 8.20 -9.39
C TYR A 86 2.74 7.49 -9.88
N ASP A 87 3.84 8.22 -10.07
CA ASP A 87 5.13 7.59 -10.40
C ASP A 87 5.88 7.17 -9.13
N TRP A 88 5.89 5.87 -8.87
CA TRP A 88 6.61 5.29 -7.73
C TRP A 88 8.08 5.00 -8.02
N ARG A 89 8.52 5.01 -9.28
CA ARG A 89 9.89 4.66 -9.69
C ARG A 89 10.85 5.84 -9.54
N ALA A 90 10.34 7.05 -9.46
CA ALA A 90 11.11 8.27 -9.21
C ALA A 90 11.52 8.46 -7.73
N ARG A 91 11.30 7.47 -6.85
CA ARG A 91 11.59 7.52 -5.40
C ARG A 91 12.83 6.75 -4.98
#